data_AF-A0A453CQS1-F1
#
_entry.id   AF-A0A453CQS1-F1
#
_cell.length_a   1.000
_cell.length_b   1.000
_cell.length_c   1.000
_cell.angle_alpha   90.00
_cell.angle_beta   90.00
_cell.angle_gamma   90.00
#
_symmetry.space_group_name_H-M   'P 1'
#
loop_
_entity.id
_entity.type
_entity.pdbx_description
1 polymer ?
#
loop_
_entity_poly.entity_id
_entity_poly.type
_entity_poly.pdbx_seq_one_letter_code
_entity_poly.pdbx_strand_id
1 'polypeptide(L)'
;MSVLEDLIRAIELWLRIAKEQVPLVDPSLDPVLLVPGIGGSILEAVDEAGNKERVWVRILAADHECREKLWAQFDASTGKTISVDEKIRITVPEDRYGLYAIDTLDPDLIIGDDSVYYYHDMIVQMIKWGYQEGKTLFGFGYDFRQSNSRLSETLDKFSNKLESVYTASGGKKINLITHSMGGLLVKCFMSLHGDVFEKYVKSWVAIAAPFQGAPGYINSGLLNGMSFVEGWQSKFFISKWTMQQLLIECPSIYELLASSTYHWEDTPLLQIWKESLDDNGKKSAILESYEPDEAIKMIQKALSKHEIISDGNHIPLPLNEDILIWAKETQDILSQAKLPKSVKFYNIYGIDYDTAHTVCYGSKRHPISNLSHLLYTQGKYICVDGDGSVPAESAKADGLDAVARIGVAADHRGIVCDHRVFRIVQHWLHAGEPDPFYDPLNDYVVIPTIFEVEKHHEKRGDVTSVREDWEIISHTDGDEAKRLAELPAMVGALSASREGKDGLMDEAQATVVVHPESGGRQHVEVRAVGVSHGG
;
A
#
# COMPACT_ATOMS: atom_id res chain seq x y z
N MET A 1 24.84 49.32 9.63
CA MET A 1 25.78 48.18 9.57
C MET A 1 25.58 47.21 10.73
N SER A 2 25.23 47.65 11.96
CA SER A 2 25.02 46.75 13.11
C SER A 2 23.88 45.74 12.95
N VAL A 3 22.74 46.13 12.38
CA VAL A 3 21.58 45.22 12.22
C VAL A 3 21.87 44.05 11.27
N LEU A 4 22.70 44.27 10.25
CA LEU A 4 23.10 43.22 9.31
C LEU A 4 24.10 42.26 9.95
N GLU A 5 25.03 42.76 10.78
CA GLU A 5 25.97 41.92 11.54
C GLU A 5 25.28 41.11 12.63
N ASP A 6 24.27 41.68 13.31
CA ASP A 6 23.46 40.99 14.31
C ASP A 6 22.58 39.91 13.67
N LEU A 7 22.02 40.17 12.48
CA LEU A 7 21.27 39.20 11.69
C LEU A 7 22.17 38.04 11.22
N ILE A 8 23.37 38.36 10.72
CA ILE A 8 24.35 37.35 10.29
C ILE A 8 24.80 36.49 11.48
N ARG A 9 25.05 37.10 12.66
CA ARG A 9 25.38 36.35 13.89
C ARG A 9 24.24 35.47 14.38
N ALA A 10 23.00 35.95 14.32
CA ALA A 10 21.83 35.15 14.69
C ALA A 10 21.66 33.96 13.74
N ILE A 11 21.87 34.16 12.44
CA ILE A 11 21.86 33.10 11.43
C ILE A 11 23.01 32.11 11.65
N GLU A 12 24.23 32.58 11.97
CA GLU A 12 25.37 31.70 12.28
C GLU A 12 25.16 30.89 13.57
N LEU A 13 24.57 31.48 14.61
CA LEU A 13 24.19 30.79 15.84
C LEU A 13 23.09 29.76 15.58
N TRP A 14 22.09 30.09 14.78
CA TRP A 14 21.03 29.17 14.39
C TRP A 14 21.56 28.02 13.53
N LEU A 15 22.47 28.30 12.60
CA LEU A 15 23.17 27.30 11.78
C LEU A 15 24.12 26.41 12.62
N ARG A 16 24.73 26.93 13.68
CA ARG A 16 25.52 26.14 14.64
C ARG A 16 24.64 25.24 15.48
N ILE A 17 23.53 25.74 16.01
CA ILE A 17 22.56 24.95 16.79
C ILE A 17 21.93 23.86 15.90
N ALA A 18 21.60 24.17 14.65
CA ALA A 18 21.11 23.19 13.67
C ALA A 18 22.19 22.16 13.27
N LYS A 19 23.48 22.53 13.30
CA LYS A 19 24.60 21.60 13.08
C LYS A 19 24.99 20.79 14.32
N GLU A 20 24.60 21.22 15.52
CA GLU A 20 24.95 20.60 16.81
C GLU A 20 23.89 19.62 17.35
N GLN A 21 22.79 19.36 16.63
CA GLN A 21 22.02 18.15 16.88
C GLN A 21 22.84 16.94 16.43
N VAL A 22 23.74 16.50 17.31
CA VAL A 22 24.35 15.17 17.23
C VAL A 22 23.19 14.20 17.06
N PRO A 23 23.16 13.38 15.99
CA PRO A 23 22.10 12.42 15.80
C PRO A 23 22.01 11.59 17.08
N LEU A 24 20.81 11.51 17.67
CA LEU A 24 20.56 10.56 18.74
C LEU A 24 20.84 9.20 18.09
N VAL A 25 21.95 8.54 18.44
CA VAL A 25 22.26 7.21 17.94
C VAL A 25 22.16 6.28 19.12
N ASP A 26 21.16 5.39 19.08
CA ASP A 26 21.01 4.34 20.07
C ASP A 26 21.50 3.01 19.48
N PRO A 27 22.72 2.57 19.82
CA PRO A 27 23.25 1.30 19.34
C PRO A 27 22.55 0.08 19.96
N SER A 28 21.68 0.26 20.95
CA SER A 28 20.92 -0.81 21.59
C SER A 28 19.68 -1.23 20.79
N LEU A 29 19.20 -0.38 19.86
CA LEU A 29 18.06 -0.69 19.00
C LEU A 29 18.31 -1.94 18.13
N ASP A 30 17.25 -2.71 17.93
CA ASP A 30 17.22 -3.81 16.99
C ASP A 30 17.08 -3.28 15.56
N PRO A 31 17.78 -3.86 14.58
CA PRO A 31 17.79 -3.35 13.22
C PRO A 31 16.43 -3.41 12.54
N VAL A 32 16.17 -2.44 11.67
CA VAL A 32 14.98 -2.34 10.84
C VAL A 32 15.35 -2.51 9.37
N LEU A 33 14.56 -3.30 8.66
CA LEU A 33 14.63 -3.42 7.20
C LEU A 33 13.29 -3.00 6.59
N LEU A 34 13.33 -1.96 5.76
CA LEU A 34 12.18 -1.43 5.03
C LEU A 34 12.04 -2.13 3.67
N VAL A 35 10.84 -2.59 3.33
CA VAL A 35 10.53 -3.30 2.07
C VAL A 35 9.34 -2.63 1.36
N PRO A 36 9.54 -2.08 0.15
CA PRO A 36 8.53 -1.30 -0.57
C PRO A 36 7.43 -2.15 -1.20
N GLY A 37 6.38 -1.48 -1.66
CA GLY A 37 5.33 -2.08 -2.48
C GLY A 37 5.62 -1.99 -3.97
N ILE A 38 4.58 -2.30 -4.75
CA ILE A 38 4.65 -2.20 -6.21
C ILE A 38 4.93 -0.77 -6.66
N GLY A 39 5.87 -0.59 -7.59
CA GLY A 39 6.31 0.74 -8.03
C GLY A 39 7.13 1.53 -7.00
N GLY A 40 7.33 1.01 -5.79
CA GLY A 40 8.01 1.70 -4.68
C GLY A 40 9.54 1.53 -4.64
N SER A 41 10.14 0.99 -5.70
CA SER A 41 11.60 0.87 -5.86
C SER A 41 12.07 1.59 -7.11
N ILE A 42 13.18 2.32 -7.03
CA ILE A 42 13.89 2.85 -8.20
C ILE A 42 14.40 1.67 -9.07
N LEU A 43 14.18 1.74 -10.38
CA LEU A 43 14.75 0.84 -11.38
C LEU A 43 15.71 1.59 -12.29
N GLU A 44 16.87 0.99 -12.53
CA GLU A 44 17.91 1.46 -13.44
C GLU A 44 18.04 0.49 -14.61
N ALA A 45 18.03 1.02 -15.83
CA ALA A 45 18.46 0.31 -17.02
C ALA A 45 19.98 0.36 -17.10
N VAL A 46 20.59 -0.79 -17.41
CA VAL A 46 22.02 -0.89 -17.63
C VAL A 46 22.29 -1.47 -19.01
N ASP A 47 23.06 -0.73 -19.81
CA ASP A 47 23.45 -1.14 -21.16
C ASP A 47 24.63 -2.13 -21.17
N GLU A 48 25.00 -2.63 -22.35
CA GLU A 48 26.16 -3.53 -22.55
C GLU A 48 27.50 -2.92 -22.11
N ALA A 49 27.61 -1.58 -22.13
CA ALA A 49 28.80 -0.87 -21.69
C ALA A 49 28.83 -0.67 -20.16
N GLY A 50 27.75 -1.03 -19.46
CA GLY A 50 27.61 -0.88 -18.01
C GLY A 50 27.13 0.50 -17.56
N ASN A 51 26.73 1.38 -18.49
CA ASN A 51 26.16 2.67 -18.14
C ASN A 51 24.78 2.49 -17.54
N LYS A 52 24.54 3.17 -16.42
CA LYS A 52 23.28 3.10 -15.69
C LYS A 52 22.44 4.33 -15.95
N GLU A 53 21.15 4.13 -16.17
CA GLU A 53 20.17 5.21 -16.29
C GLU A 53 18.90 4.88 -15.51
N ARG A 54 18.41 5.82 -14.70
CA ARG A 54 17.13 5.66 -14.00
C ARG A 54 15.98 5.68 -15.00
N VAL A 55 15.21 4.59 -15.00
CA VAL A 55 14.03 4.43 -15.86
C VAL A 55 12.74 4.45 -15.04
N TRP A 56 12.80 4.16 -13.74
CA TRP A 56 11.69 4.27 -12.80
C TRP A 56 12.21 4.69 -11.41
N VAL A 57 11.53 5.53 -10.63
CA VAL A 57 10.46 6.41 -11.08
C VAL A 57 11.10 7.60 -11.80
N ARG A 58 10.46 8.05 -12.89
CA ARG A 58 10.92 9.19 -13.69
C ARG A 58 9.74 10.06 -14.06
N ILE A 59 9.88 11.37 -13.92
CA ILE A 59 8.87 12.34 -14.38
C ILE A 59 9.18 12.82 -15.81
N LEU A 60 10.44 13.17 -16.09
CA LEU A 60 10.83 13.68 -17.41
C LEU A 60 11.03 12.54 -18.41
N ALA A 61 10.41 12.65 -19.59
CA ALA A 61 10.45 11.64 -20.65
C ALA A 61 10.00 10.23 -20.20
N ALA A 62 9.22 10.14 -19.12
CA ALA A 62 8.81 8.88 -18.50
C ALA A 62 8.21 7.87 -19.50
N ASP A 63 7.29 8.32 -20.35
CA ASP A 63 6.64 7.46 -21.35
C ASP A 63 7.58 7.00 -22.47
N HIS A 64 8.54 7.83 -22.87
CA HIS A 64 9.55 7.46 -23.87
C HIS A 64 10.47 6.38 -23.30
N GLU A 65 11.04 6.64 -22.13
CA GLU A 65 12.00 5.75 -21.47
C GLU A 65 11.35 4.44 -21.01
N CYS A 66 10.08 4.51 -20.60
CA CYS A 66 9.32 3.32 -20.29
C CYS A 66 9.16 2.43 -21.53
N ARG A 67 8.83 3.01 -22.70
CA ARG A 67 8.70 2.26 -23.96
C ARG A 67 10.04 1.70 -24.45
N GLU A 68 11.08 2.50 -24.40
CA GLU A 68 12.39 2.10 -24.92
C GLU A 68 13.09 1.06 -24.02
N LYS A 69 12.94 1.16 -22.69
CA LYS A 69 13.80 0.42 -21.75
C LYS A 69 13.08 -0.42 -20.70
N LEU A 70 11.83 -0.10 -20.35
CA LEU A 70 11.07 -0.85 -19.34
C LEU A 70 10.03 -1.78 -19.94
N TRP A 71 9.67 -1.62 -21.21
CA TRP A 71 8.84 -2.59 -21.91
C TRP A 71 9.46 -3.96 -21.75
N ALA A 72 8.62 -4.87 -21.27
CA ALA A 72 9.07 -6.15 -20.81
C ALA A 72 8.29 -7.27 -21.48
N GLN A 73 8.94 -8.41 -21.57
CA GLN A 73 8.37 -9.66 -22.02
C GLN A 73 8.63 -10.71 -20.94
N PHE A 74 7.60 -11.47 -20.59
CA PHE A 74 7.76 -12.61 -19.71
C PHE A 74 8.32 -13.81 -20.47
N ASP A 75 9.45 -14.33 -19.99
CA ASP A 75 10.04 -15.57 -20.44
C ASP A 75 9.60 -16.71 -19.52
N ALA A 76 8.64 -17.52 -19.97
CA ALA A 76 8.10 -18.66 -19.22
C ALA A 76 9.15 -19.74 -18.90
N SER A 77 10.26 -19.82 -19.65
CA SER A 77 11.31 -20.80 -19.40
C SER A 77 12.17 -20.45 -18.18
N THR A 78 12.39 -19.15 -17.96
CA THR A 78 13.17 -18.63 -16.83
C THR A 78 12.31 -18.06 -15.71
N GLY A 79 11.04 -17.77 -15.99
CA GLY A 79 10.13 -17.12 -15.06
C GLY A 79 10.35 -15.63 -14.90
N LYS A 80 11.11 -15.02 -15.80
CA LYS A 80 11.59 -13.65 -15.66
C LYS A 80 10.88 -12.73 -16.61
N THR A 81 10.56 -11.55 -16.11
CA THR A 81 10.15 -10.40 -16.92
C THR A 81 11.42 -9.66 -17.35
N ILE A 82 11.81 -9.80 -18.61
CA ILE A 82 13.03 -9.19 -19.16
C ILE A 82 12.67 -8.01 -20.06
N SER A 83 13.60 -7.07 -20.24
CA SER A 83 13.44 -6.00 -21.23
C SER A 83 13.26 -6.60 -22.63
N VAL A 84 12.43 -5.97 -23.46
CA VAL A 84 12.28 -6.35 -24.88
C VAL A 84 13.59 -6.11 -25.64
N ASP A 85 14.35 -5.07 -25.28
CA ASP A 85 15.74 -4.92 -25.75
C ASP A 85 16.66 -5.82 -24.92
N GLU A 86 17.15 -6.90 -25.54
CA GLU A 86 18.07 -7.88 -24.95
C GLU A 86 19.40 -7.27 -24.46
N LYS A 87 19.75 -6.08 -24.95
CA LYS A 87 20.97 -5.35 -24.55
C LYS A 87 20.82 -4.60 -23.23
N ILE A 88 19.59 -4.50 -22.72
CA ILE A 88 19.27 -3.75 -21.51
C ILE A 88 18.93 -4.73 -20.40
N ARG A 89 19.66 -4.62 -19.29
CA ARG A 89 19.30 -5.29 -18.03
C ARG A 89 18.73 -4.28 -17.05
N ILE A 90 17.68 -4.67 -16.33
CA ILE A 90 17.10 -3.84 -15.27
C ILE A 90 17.69 -4.25 -13.93
N THR A 91 18.10 -3.26 -13.15
CA THR A 91 18.62 -3.45 -11.79
C THR A 91 18.04 -2.44 -10.82
N VAL A 92 18.16 -2.76 -9.53
CA VAL A 92 17.79 -1.86 -8.44
C VAL A 92 19.05 -1.36 -7.76
N PRO A 93 19.19 -0.05 -7.51
CA PRO A 93 20.35 0.48 -6.83
C PRO A 93 20.37 0.06 -5.35
N GLU A 94 21.55 -0.29 -4.84
CA GLU A 94 21.77 -0.72 -3.45
C GLU A 94 22.41 0.37 -2.58
N ASP A 95 22.55 1.57 -3.14
CA ASP A 95 23.10 2.75 -2.47
C ASP A 95 22.36 3.10 -1.18
N ARG A 96 23.06 3.76 -0.25
CA ARG A 96 22.58 3.99 1.12
C ARG A 96 21.99 2.72 1.76
N TYR A 97 22.67 1.59 1.55
CA TYR A 97 22.26 0.30 2.11
C TYR A 97 20.85 -0.13 1.68
N GLY A 98 20.47 0.21 0.44
CA GLY A 98 19.16 -0.03 -0.17
C GLY A 98 18.08 1.00 0.20
N LEU A 99 18.38 2.00 1.03
CA LEU A 99 17.44 3.09 1.34
C LEU A 99 17.26 4.03 0.15
N TYR A 100 18.30 4.25 -0.65
CA TYR A 100 18.22 5.15 -1.81
C TYR A 100 17.10 4.74 -2.78
N ALA A 101 16.95 3.43 -3.02
CA ALA A 101 15.95 2.91 -3.94
C ALA A 101 14.50 3.16 -3.50
N ILE A 102 14.25 3.47 -2.22
CA ILE A 102 12.90 3.49 -1.62
C ILE A 102 12.57 4.81 -0.91
N ASP A 103 13.55 5.69 -0.73
CA ASP A 103 13.43 6.96 -0.01
C ASP A 103 12.61 7.99 -0.81
N THR A 104 13.22 8.54 -1.87
CA THR A 104 12.63 9.52 -2.78
C THR A 104 12.68 8.96 -4.19
N LEU A 105 11.53 8.71 -4.80
CA LEU A 105 11.47 7.89 -6.01
C LEU A 105 11.93 8.63 -7.28
N ASP A 106 11.85 9.97 -7.32
CA ASP A 106 12.47 10.80 -8.35
C ASP A 106 13.34 11.91 -7.74
N PRO A 107 14.61 11.63 -7.42
CA PRO A 107 15.51 12.57 -6.74
C PRO A 107 16.02 13.70 -7.65
N ASP A 108 15.89 13.59 -8.98
CA ASP A 108 16.40 14.61 -9.91
C ASP A 108 15.43 15.79 -10.08
N LEU A 109 14.23 15.70 -9.52
CA LEU A 109 13.30 16.82 -9.45
C LEU A 109 13.77 17.81 -8.36
N ILE A 110 14.67 18.72 -8.74
CA ILE A 110 15.29 19.73 -7.84
C ILE A 110 14.26 20.74 -7.26
N ILE A 111 12.98 20.69 -7.65
CA ILE A 111 11.92 21.53 -7.11
C ILE A 111 11.05 20.68 -6.19
N GLY A 112 11.26 20.85 -4.88
CA GLY A 112 10.66 20.09 -3.78
C GLY A 112 9.15 19.97 -3.84
N ASP A 113 8.70 18.90 -4.47
CA ASP A 113 7.31 18.47 -4.46
C ASP A 113 7.26 17.18 -3.63
N ASP A 114 6.63 17.24 -2.46
CA ASP A 114 6.40 16.09 -1.55
C ASP A 114 5.77 14.88 -2.28
N SER A 115 5.20 15.12 -3.48
CA SER A 115 4.67 14.10 -4.40
C SER A 115 5.65 13.02 -4.88
N VAL A 116 6.96 13.09 -4.60
CA VAL A 116 7.93 12.01 -4.93
C VAL A 116 8.49 11.27 -3.70
N TYR A 117 8.13 11.69 -2.49
CA TYR A 117 8.53 11.02 -1.25
C TYR A 117 7.74 9.73 -1.03
N TYR A 118 8.45 8.66 -0.72
CA TYR A 118 7.83 7.38 -0.42
C TYR A 118 8.14 6.93 1.01
N TYR A 119 9.34 6.39 1.30
CA TYR A 119 9.76 6.15 2.68
C TYR A 119 10.47 7.33 3.33
N HIS A 120 10.67 8.44 2.63
CA HIS A 120 11.44 9.60 3.09
C HIS A 120 11.09 10.00 4.53
N ASP A 121 9.81 10.27 4.80
CA ASP A 121 9.38 10.75 6.12
C ASP A 121 9.58 9.69 7.21
N MET A 122 9.31 8.41 6.91
CA MET A 122 9.58 7.33 7.87
C MET A 122 11.07 7.19 8.18
N ILE A 123 11.94 7.29 7.17
CA ILE A 123 13.40 7.24 7.35
C ILE A 123 13.85 8.41 8.24
N VAL A 124 13.35 9.62 7.97
CA VAL A 124 13.64 10.81 8.77
C VAL A 124 13.18 10.64 10.23
N GLN A 125 12.00 10.07 10.47
CA GLN A 125 11.52 9.80 11.83
C GLN A 125 12.35 8.72 12.53
N MET A 126 12.70 7.63 11.84
CA MET A 126 13.56 6.59 12.42
C MET A 126 14.93 7.14 12.83
N ILE A 127 15.54 8.00 12.02
CA ILE A 127 16.81 8.66 12.39
C ILE A 127 16.62 9.51 13.66
N LYS A 128 15.49 10.21 13.81
CA LYS A 128 15.17 10.96 15.05
C LYS A 128 14.98 10.03 16.25
N TRP A 129 14.49 8.81 16.05
CA TRP A 129 14.28 7.82 17.12
C TRP A 129 15.54 7.12 17.61
N GLY A 130 16.70 7.30 16.96
CA GLY A 130 17.92 6.61 17.37
C GLY A 130 18.60 5.79 16.27
N TYR A 131 17.94 5.59 15.13
CA TYR A 131 18.42 4.67 14.10
C TYR A 131 19.55 5.25 13.26
N GLN A 132 20.46 4.37 12.81
CA GLN A 132 21.61 4.73 11.99
C GLN A 132 21.62 3.90 10.68
N GLU A 133 21.63 4.60 9.55
CA GLU A 133 21.76 3.97 8.23
C GLU A 133 22.99 3.06 8.17
N GLY A 134 22.82 1.85 7.64
CA GLY A 134 23.92 0.88 7.47
C GLY A 134 24.36 0.16 8.75
N LYS A 135 23.77 0.47 9.90
CA LYS A 135 23.98 -0.26 11.15
C LYS A 135 22.71 -0.79 11.77
N THR A 136 21.68 0.04 11.86
CA THR A 136 20.37 -0.34 12.42
C THR A 136 19.20 0.00 11.50
N LEU A 137 19.42 0.75 10.41
CA LEU A 137 18.40 1.05 9.41
C LEU A 137 18.88 0.71 8.01
N PHE A 138 18.04 -0.04 7.29
CA PHE A 138 18.34 -0.58 5.97
C PHE A 138 17.08 -0.58 5.09
N GLY A 139 17.28 -0.52 3.77
CA GLY A 139 16.22 -0.69 2.79
C GLY A 139 16.45 -1.91 1.90
N PHE A 140 15.38 -2.45 1.34
CA PHE A 140 15.42 -3.50 0.33
C PHE A 140 14.52 -3.14 -0.84
N GLY A 141 15.05 -2.39 -1.81
CA GLY A 141 14.40 -2.25 -3.10
C GLY A 141 14.51 -3.56 -3.90
N TYR A 142 13.50 -3.83 -4.73
CA TYR A 142 13.47 -5.00 -5.62
C TYR A 142 12.75 -4.68 -6.93
N ASP A 143 12.98 -5.49 -7.96
CA ASP A 143 12.27 -5.34 -9.23
C ASP A 143 10.82 -5.80 -9.05
N PHE A 144 9.95 -4.83 -8.78
CA PHE A 144 8.54 -5.06 -8.51
C PHE A 144 7.76 -5.65 -9.68
N ARG A 145 8.35 -5.77 -10.88
CA ARG A 145 7.70 -6.41 -12.03
C ARG A 145 7.70 -7.92 -11.90
N GLN A 146 8.69 -8.49 -11.21
CA GLN A 146 8.89 -9.94 -11.07
C GLN A 146 7.91 -10.58 -10.08
N SER A 147 7.78 -11.89 -10.14
CA SER A 147 6.99 -12.69 -9.18
C SER A 147 7.55 -12.57 -7.77
N ASN A 148 6.66 -12.46 -6.77
CA ASN A 148 7.04 -12.41 -5.35
C ASN A 148 7.46 -13.77 -4.78
N SER A 149 7.10 -14.90 -5.42
CA SER A 149 7.30 -16.24 -4.85
C SER A 149 8.12 -17.19 -5.73
N ARG A 150 8.11 -17.00 -7.06
CA ARG A 150 8.67 -17.97 -8.01
C ARG A 150 10.06 -17.60 -8.51
N LEU A 151 10.45 -16.34 -8.37
CA LEU A 151 11.77 -15.89 -8.77
C LEU A 151 12.78 -16.14 -7.65
N SER A 152 13.49 -17.27 -7.74
CA SER A 152 14.52 -17.64 -6.76
C SER A 152 15.55 -16.52 -6.55
N GLU A 153 15.91 -15.79 -7.60
CA GLU A 153 16.85 -14.67 -7.51
C GLU A 153 16.39 -13.56 -6.55
N THR A 154 15.10 -13.21 -6.54
CA THR A 154 14.56 -12.19 -5.61
C THR A 154 14.57 -12.71 -4.18
N LEU A 155 14.16 -13.98 -3.97
CA LEU A 155 14.16 -14.60 -2.65
C LEU A 155 15.59 -14.80 -2.11
N ASP A 156 16.53 -15.18 -2.96
CA ASP A 156 17.95 -15.31 -2.63
C ASP A 156 18.55 -13.94 -2.27
N LYS A 157 18.25 -12.89 -3.05
CA LYS A 157 18.66 -11.52 -2.73
C LYS A 157 18.08 -11.06 -1.39
N PHE A 158 16.81 -11.38 -1.10
CA PHE A 158 16.20 -11.05 0.18
C PHE A 158 16.84 -11.81 1.34
N SER A 159 17.09 -13.11 1.18
CA SER A 159 17.82 -13.94 2.16
C SER A 159 19.22 -13.38 2.46
N ASN A 160 19.99 -13.06 1.41
CA ASN A 160 21.31 -12.45 1.53
C ASN A 160 21.23 -11.08 2.21
N LYS A 161 20.18 -10.29 1.93
CA LYS A 161 19.96 -9.01 2.60
C LYS A 161 19.71 -9.21 4.10
N LEU A 162 18.85 -10.15 4.50
CA LEU A 162 18.61 -10.47 5.91
C LEU A 162 19.92 -10.86 6.62
N GLU A 163 20.73 -11.73 6.02
CA GLU A 163 22.02 -12.11 6.59
C GLU A 163 22.99 -10.92 6.71
N SER A 164 23.05 -10.07 5.69
CA SER A 164 23.91 -8.87 5.69
C SER A 164 23.52 -7.89 6.80
N VAL A 165 22.21 -7.66 7.00
CA VAL A 165 21.67 -6.79 8.04
C VAL A 165 21.94 -7.38 9.41
N TYR A 166 21.66 -8.66 9.60
CA TYR A 166 21.93 -9.37 10.85
C TYR A 166 23.40 -9.25 11.26
N THR A 167 24.30 -9.45 10.30
CA THR A 167 25.75 -9.35 10.52
C THR A 167 26.20 -7.92 10.83
N ALA A 168 25.75 -6.94 10.04
CA ALA A 168 26.06 -5.51 10.23
C ALA A 168 25.55 -4.98 11.59
N SER A 169 24.48 -5.59 12.11
CA SER A 169 23.84 -5.21 13.37
C SER A 169 24.37 -5.97 14.59
N GLY A 170 25.50 -6.67 14.44
CA GLY A 170 26.14 -7.39 15.55
C GLY A 170 25.39 -8.65 16.00
N GLY A 171 24.63 -9.28 15.10
CA GLY A 171 23.87 -10.51 15.38
C GLY A 171 22.51 -10.29 16.04
N LYS A 172 21.95 -9.08 15.95
CA LYS A 172 20.59 -8.80 16.40
C LYS A 172 19.58 -9.20 15.34
N LYS A 173 18.46 -9.79 15.78
CA LYS A 173 17.33 -10.11 14.90
C LYS A 173 16.64 -8.83 14.40
N ILE A 174 16.03 -8.93 13.23
CA ILE A 174 15.56 -7.80 12.42
C ILE A 174 14.07 -7.56 12.61
N ASN A 175 13.67 -6.29 12.71
CA ASN A 175 12.27 -5.87 12.58
C ASN A 175 12.00 -5.51 11.12
N LEU A 176 11.13 -6.26 10.45
CA LEU A 176 10.72 -5.97 9.08
C LEU A 176 9.57 -4.98 9.08
N ILE A 177 9.63 -3.99 8.20
CA ILE A 177 8.47 -3.13 7.90
C ILE A 177 8.24 -3.17 6.40
N THR A 178 7.07 -3.64 6.02
CA THR A 178 6.69 -3.83 4.63
C THR A 178 5.52 -2.94 4.28
N HIS A 179 5.50 -2.35 3.09
CA HIS A 179 4.33 -1.65 2.57
C HIS A 179 3.72 -2.39 1.37
N SER A 180 2.39 -2.44 1.29
CA SER A 180 1.65 -2.92 0.14
C SER A 180 2.14 -4.29 -0.32
N MET A 181 2.47 -4.48 -1.60
CA MET A 181 2.96 -5.73 -2.16
C MET A 181 4.25 -6.27 -1.50
N GLY A 182 5.06 -5.43 -0.85
CA GLY A 182 6.22 -5.89 -0.07
C GLY A 182 5.82 -6.85 1.05
N GLY A 183 4.59 -6.71 1.57
CA GLY A 183 4.03 -7.65 2.53
C GLY A 183 3.75 -9.03 1.93
N LEU A 184 3.35 -9.09 0.66
CA LEU A 184 3.18 -10.36 -0.07
C LEU A 184 4.52 -11.04 -0.31
N LEU A 185 5.55 -10.28 -0.74
CA LEU A 185 6.92 -10.78 -0.89
C LEU A 185 7.42 -11.44 0.40
N VAL A 186 7.29 -10.73 1.52
CA VAL A 186 7.74 -11.25 2.82
C VAL A 186 6.92 -12.46 3.27
N LYS A 187 5.60 -12.47 3.02
CA LYS A 187 4.75 -13.63 3.33
C LYS A 187 5.10 -14.86 2.49
N CYS A 188 5.37 -14.69 1.20
CA CYS A 188 5.85 -15.75 0.32
C CYS A 188 7.20 -16.28 0.81
N PHE A 189 8.16 -15.39 1.09
CA PHE A 189 9.46 -15.77 1.61
C PHE A 189 9.34 -16.53 2.93
N MET A 190 8.50 -16.08 3.87
CA MET A 190 8.25 -16.78 5.13
C MET A 190 7.67 -18.19 4.90
N SER A 191 6.77 -18.35 3.93
CA SER A 191 6.18 -19.66 3.62
C SER A 191 7.17 -20.63 2.97
N LEU A 192 8.09 -20.13 2.15
CA LEU A 192 9.05 -20.95 1.39
C LEU A 192 10.37 -21.18 2.15
N HIS A 193 10.79 -20.21 2.96
CA HIS A 193 12.07 -20.17 3.68
C HIS A 193 11.85 -19.84 5.17
N GLY A 194 10.91 -20.53 5.79
CA GLY A 194 10.48 -20.26 7.17
C GLY A 194 11.59 -20.39 8.21
N ASP A 195 12.57 -21.27 7.99
CA ASP A 195 13.74 -21.46 8.86
C ASP A 195 14.69 -20.25 8.80
N VAL A 196 14.95 -19.72 7.61
CA VAL A 196 15.74 -18.51 7.39
C VAL A 196 15.02 -17.30 7.98
N PHE A 197 13.71 -17.19 7.73
CA PHE A 197 12.88 -16.13 8.28
C PHE A 197 12.90 -16.15 9.82
N GLU A 198 12.65 -17.30 10.44
CA GLU A 198 12.70 -17.47 11.90
C GLU A 198 14.09 -17.17 12.48
N LYS A 199 15.16 -17.52 11.77
CA LYS A 199 16.54 -17.26 12.20
C LYS A 199 16.83 -15.76 12.30
N TYR A 200 16.46 -14.97 11.30
CA TYR A 200 16.88 -13.58 11.20
C TYR A 200 15.83 -12.56 11.68
N VAL A 201 14.54 -12.88 11.62
CA VAL A 201 13.46 -11.92 11.90
C VAL A 201 13.01 -12.01 13.36
N LYS A 202 12.84 -10.84 14.00
CA LYS A 202 12.30 -10.66 15.35
C LYS A 202 10.80 -10.34 15.29
N SER A 203 10.45 -9.37 14.46
CA SER A 203 9.08 -8.92 14.26
C SER A 203 8.86 -8.48 12.82
N TRP A 204 7.60 -8.47 12.39
CA TRP A 204 7.19 -7.99 11.09
C TRP A 204 5.95 -7.12 11.23
N VAL A 205 6.06 -5.87 10.76
CA VAL A 205 4.96 -4.91 10.62
C VAL A 205 4.57 -4.83 9.14
N ALA A 206 3.37 -5.29 8.80
CA ALA A 206 2.79 -5.09 7.48
C ALA A 206 1.92 -3.83 7.48
N ILE A 207 2.13 -2.95 6.48
CA ILE A 207 1.37 -1.72 6.30
C ILE A 207 0.66 -1.82 4.94
N ALA A 208 -0.67 -1.73 4.95
CA ALA A 208 -1.53 -1.72 3.77
C ALA A 208 -1.28 -2.90 2.80
N ALA A 209 -0.94 -4.08 3.31
CA ALA A 209 -0.62 -5.24 2.48
C ALA A 209 -1.89 -5.90 1.89
N PRO A 210 -2.02 -6.07 0.57
CA PRO A 210 -3.21 -6.64 -0.07
C PRO A 210 -3.22 -8.17 -0.01
N PHE A 211 -3.41 -8.75 1.18
CA PHE A 211 -3.28 -10.21 1.38
C PHE A 211 -4.22 -11.06 0.52
N GLN A 212 -5.37 -10.53 0.10
CA GLN A 212 -6.31 -11.20 -0.82
C GLN A 212 -6.42 -10.50 -2.18
N GLY A 213 -5.54 -9.53 -2.46
CA GLY A 213 -5.52 -8.76 -3.70
C GLY A 213 -6.26 -7.42 -3.64
N ALA A 214 -6.24 -6.69 -4.75
CA ALA A 214 -6.82 -5.35 -4.93
C ALA A 214 -7.68 -5.28 -6.21
N PRO A 215 -8.83 -6.00 -6.25
CA PRO A 215 -9.52 -6.38 -7.48
C PRO A 215 -9.87 -5.23 -8.45
N GLY A 216 -10.39 -4.11 -7.95
CA GLY A 216 -10.92 -3.05 -8.81
C GLY A 216 -9.83 -2.41 -9.69
N TYR A 217 -8.70 -2.06 -9.08
CA TYR A 217 -7.56 -1.48 -9.78
C TYR A 217 -6.85 -2.49 -10.68
N ILE A 218 -6.63 -3.72 -10.21
CA ILE A 218 -5.91 -4.73 -11.01
C ILE A 218 -6.70 -5.10 -12.27
N ASN A 219 -8.01 -5.34 -12.17
CA ASN A 219 -8.85 -5.64 -13.33
C ASN A 219 -8.82 -4.51 -14.37
N SER A 220 -8.82 -3.26 -13.90
CA SER A 220 -8.78 -2.09 -14.78
C SER A 220 -7.39 -1.87 -15.37
N GLY A 221 -6.32 -2.05 -14.58
CA GLY A 221 -4.94 -1.97 -15.03
C GLY A 221 -4.66 -2.95 -16.17
N LEU A 222 -5.15 -4.20 -16.07
CA LEU A 222 -5.02 -5.20 -17.13
C LEU A 222 -5.87 -4.88 -18.38
N LEU A 223 -7.04 -4.24 -18.22
CA LEU A 223 -7.98 -3.99 -19.33
C LEU A 223 -7.73 -2.67 -20.07
N ASN A 224 -7.51 -1.56 -19.37
CA ASN A 224 -7.45 -0.23 -19.98
C ASN A 224 -6.21 0.57 -19.54
N GLY A 225 -5.26 -0.09 -18.86
CA GLY A 225 -4.03 0.55 -18.44
C GLY A 225 -4.24 1.67 -17.46
N MET A 226 -5.32 1.58 -16.65
CA MET A 226 -5.52 2.56 -15.60
C MET A 226 -4.25 2.61 -14.78
N SER A 227 -3.67 3.81 -14.75
CA SER A 227 -2.39 4.00 -14.15
C SER A 227 -2.58 3.75 -12.66
N PHE A 228 -1.81 2.84 -12.06
CA PHE A 228 -1.61 2.78 -10.59
C PHE A 228 -1.27 4.17 -10.01
N VAL A 229 -0.86 5.07 -10.90
CA VAL A 229 -0.54 6.48 -10.74
C VAL A 229 -1.76 7.42 -10.68
N GLU A 230 -3.01 7.01 -10.94
CA GLU A 230 -4.16 7.90 -10.71
C GLU A 230 -4.30 8.26 -9.22
N GLY A 231 -3.82 7.40 -8.31
CA GLY A 231 -3.56 7.75 -6.90
C GLY A 231 -2.26 8.53 -6.65
N TRP A 232 -1.29 8.49 -7.59
CA TRP A 232 -0.04 9.25 -7.56
C TRP A 232 -0.19 10.62 -8.26
N GLN A 233 -1.09 11.47 -7.76
CA GLN A 233 -1.22 12.87 -8.20
C GLN A 233 -1.07 13.14 -9.71
N SER A 234 -1.52 12.31 -10.66
CA SER A 234 -1.51 12.61 -12.13
C SER A 234 -0.19 13.12 -12.77
N LYS A 235 0.94 13.13 -12.04
CA LYS A 235 2.19 13.83 -12.41
C LYS A 235 3.19 12.92 -13.13
N PHE A 236 2.95 11.62 -13.17
CA PHE A 236 3.77 10.69 -13.94
C PHE A 236 3.15 10.53 -15.31
N PHE A 237 3.77 11.20 -16.28
CA PHE A 237 3.33 11.27 -17.67
C PHE A 237 3.63 9.98 -18.42
N ILE A 238 3.16 8.82 -17.93
CA ILE A 238 3.15 7.56 -18.69
C ILE A 238 1.73 7.34 -19.22
N SER A 239 1.61 7.09 -20.52
CA SER A 239 0.33 6.85 -21.16
C SER A 239 -0.31 5.58 -20.62
N LYS A 240 -1.65 5.56 -20.54
CA LYS A 240 -2.40 4.38 -20.10
C LYS A 240 -2.01 3.13 -20.91
N TRP A 241 -1.81 3.27 -22.22
CA TRP A 241 -1.40 2.17 -23.08
C TRP A 241 -0.01 1.65 -22.76
N THR A 242 0.98 2.52 -22.62
CA THR A 242 2.34 2.09 -22.25
C THR A 242 2.34 1.39 -20.89
N MET A 243 1.57 1.91 -19.93
CA MET A 243 1.39 1.27 -18.63
C MET A 243 0.74 -0.10 -18.77
N GLN A 244 -0.40 -0.22 -19.45
CA GLN A 244 -1.08 -1.51 -19.67
C GLN A 244 -0.14 -2.58 -20.20
N GLN A 245 0.69 -2.20 -21.18
CA GLN A 245 1.59 -3.12 -21.84
C GLN A 245 2.65 -3.66 -20.89
N LEU A 246 3.20 -2.78 -20.05
CA LEU A 246 4.09 -3.19 -18.97
C LEU A 246 3.36 -4.15 -18.01
N LEU A 247 2.15 -3.80 -17.58
CA LEU A 247 1.40 -4.55 -16.56
C LEU A 247 1.01 -5.97 -17.02
N ILE A 248 0.66 -6.16 -18.31
CA ILE A 248 0.29 -7.48 -18.87
C ILE A 248 1.44 -8.48 -18.76
N GLU A 249 2.69 -8.01 -18.77
CA GLU A 249 3.89 -8.86 -18.70
C GLU A 249 4.55 -8.83 -17.31
N CYS A 250 3.91 -8.25 -16.29
CA CYS A 250 4.41 -8.21 -14.92
C CYS A 250 3.72 -9.26 -14.02
N PRO A 251 4.39 -10.35 -13.62
CA PRO A 251 3.84 -11.34 -12.71
C PRO A 251 3.26 -10.80 -11.40
N SER A 252 3.88 -9.77 -10.84
CA SER A 252 3.41 -9.12 -9.63
C SER A 252 1.98 -8.57 -9.73
N ILE A 253 1.55 -8.13 -10.91
CA ILE A 253 0.19 -7.60 -11.14
C ILE A 253 -0.85 -8.71 -11.04
N TYR A 254 -0.52 -9.88 -11.57
CA TYR A 254 -1.40 -11.03 -11.52
C TYR A 254 -1.52 -11.58 -10.10
N GLU A 255 -0.44 -11.50 -9.32
CA GLU A 255 -0.43 -11.87 -7.89
C GLU A 255 -1.28 -10.94 -7.02
N LEU A 256 -1.68 -9.76 -7.53
CA LEU A 256 -2.60 -8.82 -6.87
C LEU A 256 -4.07 -8.99 -7.27
N LEU A 257 -4.39 -9.91 -8.20
CA LEU A 257 -5.77 -10.25 -8.54
C LEU A 257 -6.52 -10.75 -7.29
N ALA A 258 -7.84 -10.54 -7.26
CA ALA A 258 -8.66 -11.07 -6.18
C ALA A 258 -8.48 -12.59 -6.05
N SER A 259 -8.22 -13.02 -4.82
CA SER A 259 -8.19 -14.44 -4.47
C SER A 259 -9.57 -15.06 -4.71
N SER A 260 -9.62 -16.10 -5.55
CA SER A 260 -10.87 -16.84 -5.82
C SER A 260 -11.18 -17.91 -4.77
N THR A 261 -10.23 -18.22 -3.90
CA THR A 261 -10.41 -19.16 -2.78
C THR A 261 -10.79 -18.46 -1.48
N TYR A 262 -10.68 -17.13 -1.42
CA TYR A 262 -11.09 -16.33 -0.28
C TYR A 262 -12.60 -16.04 -0.31
N HIS A 263 -13.21 -16.10 0.87
CA HIS A 263 -14.63 -15.78 1.03
C HIS A 263 -14.77 -14.30 1.39
N TRP A 264 -14.99 -13.49 0.36
CA TRP A 264 -15.26 -12.07 0.49
C TRP A 264 -16.66 -11.82 1.09
N GLU A 265 -16.80 -10.81 1.94
CA GLU A 265 -18.10 -10.34 2.46
C GLU A 265 -19.02 -9.94 1.31
N ASP A 266 -18.49 -9.11 0.41
CA ASP A 266 -19.06 -8.82 -0.90
C ASP A 266 -18.09 -9.35 -1.95
N THR A 267 -18.53 -10.24 -2.85
CA THR A 267 -17.65 -10.75 -3.91
C THR A 267 -17.27 -9.63 -4.89
N PRO A 268 -15.97 -9.40 -5.20
CA PRO A 268 -15.56 -8.46 -6.23
C PRO A 268 -15.95 -8.95 -7.61
N LEU A 269 -16.60 -8.09 -8.40
CA LEU A 269 -17.13 -8.44 -9.71
C LEU A 269 -16.48 -7.61 -10.83
N LEU A 270 -16.40 -8.22 -12.02
CA LEU A 270 -16.33 -7.51 -13.29
C LEU A 270 -17.73 -7.44 -13.85
N GLN A 271 -18.27 -6.24 -14.00
CA GLN A 271 -19.60 -6.00 -14.55
C GLN A 271 -19.52 -5.37 -15.93
N ILE A 272 -20.34 -5.85 -16.86
CA ILE A 272 -20.36 -5.37 -18.24
C ILE A 272 -21.81 -5.17 -18.68
N TRP A 273 -22.16 -3.94 -19.04
CA TRP A 273 -23.39 -3.67 -19.78
C TRP A 273 -23.18 -4.11 -21.23
N LYS A 274 -23.75 -5.24 -21.63
CA LYS A 274 -23.57 -5.81 -22.97
C LYS A 274 -24.76 -5.53 -23.87
N GLU A 275 -24.47 -5.30 -25.14
CA GLU A 275 -25.51 -5.14 -26.16
C GLU A 275 -26.13 -6.50 -26.45
N SER A 276 -27.45 -6.59 -26.32
CA SER A 276 -28.25 -7.77 -26.64
C SER A 276 -29.32 -7.42 -27.67
N LEU A 277 -29.55 -8.31 -28.63
CA LEU A 277 -30.60 -8.18 -29.63
C LEU A 277 -31.75 -9.10 -29.23
N ASP A 278 -32.97 -8.56 -29.14
CA ASP A 278 -34.15 -9.41 -29.02
C ASP A 278 -34.46 -10.13 -30.35
N ASP A 279 -35.40 -11.08 -30.32
CA ASP A 279 -35.82 -11.86 -31.50
C ASP A 279 -36.35 -10.98 -32.66
N ASN A 280 -36.66 -9.71 -32.38
CA ASN A 280 -37.12 -8.72 -33.35
C ASN A 280 -36.00 -7.78 -33.84
N GLY A 281 -34.74 -8.01 -33.44
CA GLY A 281 -33.59 -7.19 -33.81
C GLY A 281 -33.51 -5.85 -33.07
N LYS A 282 -34.30 -5.65 -32.01
CA LYS A 282 -34.23 -4.45 -31.18
C LYS A 282 -33.07 -4.57 -30.21
N LYS A 283 -32.22 -3.54 -30.22
CA LYS A 283 -31.11 -3.43 -29.27
C LYS A 283 -31.62 -3.18 -27.86
N SER A 284 -31.09 -3.94 -26.93
CA SER A 284 -31.28 -3.83 -25.49
C SER A 284 -29.92 -3.93 -24.79
N ALA A 285 -29.88 -3.58 -23.52
CA ALA A 285 -28.67 -3.65 -22.71
C ALA A 285 -28.94 -4.52 -21.49
N ILE A 286 -28.07 -5.51 -21.27
CA ILE A 286 -28.13 -6.43 -20.14
C ILE A 286 -26.85 -6.26 -19.33
N LEU A 287 -26.97 -6.14 -18.01
CA LEU A 287 -25.83 -6.13 -17.11
C LEU A 287 -25.43 -7.57 -16.81
N GLU A 288 -24.28 -8.00 -17.32
CA GLU A 288 -23.65 -9.27 -16.96
C GLU A 288 -22.66 -9.00 -15.81
N SER A 289 -22.61 -9.88 -14.82
CA SER A 289 -21.68 -9.81 -13.68
C SER A 289 -20.86 -11.09 -13.63
N TYR A 290 -19.55 -10.94 -13.46
CA TYR A 290 -18.58 -12.03 -13.51
C TYR A 290 -17.76 -12.04 -12.22
N GLU A 291 -17.73 -13.19 -11.54
CA GLU A 291 -16.87 -13.43 -10.37
C GLU A 291 -15.38 -13.51 -10.76
N PRO A 292 -14.40 -13.47 -9.83
CA PRO A 292 -12.97 -13.33 -10.16
C PRO A 292 -12.44 -14.32 -11.22
N ASP A 293 -12.75 -15.61 -11.10
CA ASP A 293 -12.31 -16.63 -12.08
C ASP A 293 -12.98 -16.45 -13.46
N GLU A 294 -14.21 -15.94 -13.49
CA GLU A 294 -14.92 -15.63 -14.73
C GLU A 294 -14.44 -14.33 -15.35
N ALA A 295 -14.12 -13.34 -14.52
CA ALA A 295 -13.57 -12.05 -14.91
C ALA A 295 -12.26 -12.23 -15.67
N ILE A 296 -11.36 -13.10 -15.19
CA ILE A 296 -10.11 -13.45 -15.90
C ILE A 296 -10.39 -13.95 -17.32
N LYS A 297 -11.38 -14.85 -17.49
CA LYS A 297 -11.77 -15.36 -18.82
C LYS A 297 -12.31 -14.25 -19.72
N MET A 298 -13.00 -13.27 -19.15
CA MET A 298 -13.51 -12.11 -19.89
C MET A 298 -12.40 -11.15 -20.30
N ILE A 299 -11.42 -10.90 -19.41
CA ILE A 299 -10.22 -10.12 -19.70
C ILE A 299 -9.41 -10.79 -20.81
N GLN A 300 -9.18 -12.10 -20.72
CA GLN A 300 -8.50 -12.89 -21.75
C GLN A 300 -9.18 -12.77 -23.11
N LYS A 301 -10.52 -12.86 -23.17
CA LYS A 301 -11.29 -12.66 -24.41
C LYS A 301 -11.14 -11.24 -24.95
N ALA A 302 -11.17 -10.23 -24.07
CA ALA A 302 -11.02 -8.83 -24.46
C ALA A 302 -9.63 -8.55 -25.07
N LEU A 303 -8.58 -9.17 -24.52
CA LEU A 303 -7.19 -9.03 -24.95
C LEU A 303 -6.78 -9.98 -26.09
N SER A 304 -7.63 -10.90 -26.52
CA SER A 304 -7.28 -11.94 -27.52
C SER A 304 -6.77 -11.43 -28.87
N LYS A 305 -7.09 -10.19 -29.24
CA LYS A 305 -6.63 -9.51 -30.46
C LYS A 305 -5.80 -8.26 -30.14
N HIS A 306 -5.37 -8.12 -28.89
CA HIS A 306 -4.56 -6.99 -28.49
C HIS A 306 -3.14 -7.16 -29.04
N GLU A 307 -2.62 -6.09 -29.62
CA GLU A 307 -1.30 -6.05 -30.23
C GLU A 307 -0.68 -4.67 -29.99
N ILE A 308 0.65 -4.65 -29.95
CA ILE A 308 1.45 -3.45 -29.84
C ILE A 308 2.28 -3.28 -31.10
N ILE A 309 2.63 -2.04 -31.43
CA ILE A 309 3.48 -1.72 -32.57
C ILE A 309 4.82 -1.23 -32.04
N SER A 310 5.90 -1.99 -32.28
CA SER A 310 7.28 -1.63 -31.93
C SER A 310 8.17 -1.74 -33.16
N ASP A 311 8.89 -0.68 -33.52
CA ASP A 311 9.73 -0.61 -34.74
C ASP A 311 9.03 -1.03 -36.04
N GLY A 312 7.72 -0.79 -36.13
CA GLY A 312 6.88 -1.20 -37.26
C GLY A 312 6.45 -2.67 -37.26
N ASN A 313 6.84 -3.45 -36.26
CA ASN A 313 6.38 -4.83 -36.06
C ASN A 313 5.15 -4.87 -35.16
N HIS A 314 4.17 -5.69 -35.55
CA HIS A 314 3.00 -6.01 -34.72
C HIS A 314 3.35 -7.16 -33.78
N ILE A 315 3.36 -6.89 -32.49
CA ILE A 315 3.65 -7.87 -31.44
C ILE A 315 2.33 -8.16 -30.71
N PRO A 316 1.80 -9.39 -30.79
CA PRO A 316 0.62 -9.78 -30.02
C PRO A 316 0.89 -9.64 -28.51
N LEU A 317 -0.06 -9.06 -27.78
CA LEU A 317 0.03 -8.89 -26.33
C LEU A 317 -1.26 -9.37 -25.64
N PRO A 318 -1.56 -10.68 -25.72
CA PRO A 318 -2.70 -11.26 -25.01
C PRO A 318 -2.44 -11.28 -23.49
N LEU A 319 -3.48 -11.59 -22.72
CA LEU A 319 -3.30 -11.92 -21.31
C LEU A 319 -2.38 -13.15 -21.18
N ASN A 320 -1.37 -13.07 -20.33
CA ASN A 320 -0.34 -14.10 -20.23
C ASN A 320 -0.80 -15.26 -19.33
N GLU A 321 -1.05 -16.44 -19.92
CA GLU A 321 -1.56 -17.61 -19.21
C GLU A 321 -0.52 -18.24 -18.26
N ASP A 322 0.76 -18.23 -18.63
CA ASP A 322 1.83 -18.77 -17.78
C ASP A 322 1.93 -17.95 -16.49
N ILE A 323 1.84 -16.62 -16.60
CA ILE A 323 1.81 -15.74 -15.44
C ILE A 323 0.57 -15.99 -14.56
N LEU A 324 -0.61 -16.22 -15.15
CA LEU A 324 -1.81 -16.55 -14.38
C LEU A 324 -1.65 -17.82 -13.56
N ILE A 325 -1.02 -18.85 -14.12
CA ILE A 325 -0.72 -20.10 -13.40
C ILE A 325 0.19 -19.79 -12.21
N TRP A 326 1.24 -18.99 -12.42
CA TRP A 326 2.19 -18.60 -11.38
C TRP A 326 1.55 -17.78 -10.27
N ALA A 327 0.64 -16.88 -10.61
CA ALA A 327 -0.10 -16.10 -9.64
C ALA A 327 -1.01 -16.97 -8.76
N LYS A 328 -1.67 -17.98 -9.34
CA LYS A 328 -2.47 -18.95 -8.58
C LYS A 328 -1.62 -19.79 -7.62
N GLU A 329 -0.47 -20.29 -8.09
CA GLU A 329 0.48 -20.99 -7.21
C GLU A 329 0.98 -20.07 -6.08
N THR A 330 1.19 -18.79 -6.36
CA THR A 330 1.56 -17.80 -5.35
C THR A 330 0.45 -17.60 -4.31
N GLN A 331 -0.82 -17.53 -4.73
CA GLN A 331 -1.96 -17.48 -3.81
C GLN A 331 -2.03 -18.73 -2.93
N ASP A 332 -1.76 -19.92 -3.49
CA ASP A 332 -1.69 -21.16 -2.72
C ASP A 332 -0.60 -21.09 -1.64
N ILE A 333 0.61 -20.60 -1.98
CA ILE A 333 1.70 -20.38 -1.03
C ILE A 333 1.28 -19.40 0.08
N LEU A 334 0.68 -18.27 -0.28
CA LEU A 334 0.21 -17.25 0.66
C LEU A 334 -0.86 -17.80 1.62
N SER A 335 -1.76 -18.66 1.13
CA SER A 335 -2.83 -19.27 1.95
C SER A 335 -2.30 -20.27 2.98
N GLN A 336 -1.16 -20.90 2.70
CA GLN A 336 -0.53 -21.92 3.55
C GLN A 336 0.49 -21.35 4.54
N ALA A 337 0.85 -20.07 4.40
CA ALA A 337 1.86 -19.40 5.19
C ALA A 337 1.53 -19.45 6.69
N LYS A 338 2.51 -19.83 7.51
CA LYS A 338 2.38 -19.89 8.97
C LYS A 338 3.48 -19.07 9.62
N LEU A 339 3.08 -18.17 10.51
CA LEU A 339 4.01 -17.35 11.28
C LEU A 339 4.79 -18.25 12.28
N PRO A 340 6.14 -18.21 12.29
CA PRO A 340 6.91 -18.89 13.31
C PRO A 340 6.61 -18.32 14.71
N LYS A 341 6.46 -19.18 15.72
CA LYS A 341 6.05 -18.77 17.08
C LYS A 341 6.99 -17.78 17.77
N SER A 342 8.25 -17.71 17.31
CA SER A 342 9.26 -16.82 17.87
C SER A 342 9.23 -15.42 17.24
N VAL A 343 8.43 -15.20 16.19
CA VAL A 343 8.31 -13.93 15.46
C VAL A 343 6.98 -13.27 15.80
N LYS A 344 7.02 -11.97 16.12
CA LYS A 344 5.81 -11.17 16.32
C LYS A 344 5.33 -10.58 15.00
N PHE A 345 4.03 -10.62 14.74
CA PHE A 345 3.43 -10.00 13.56
C PHE A 345 2.47 -8.89 13.96
N TYR A 346 2.50 -7.78 13.22
CA TYR A 346 1.64 -6.63 13.39
C TYR A 346 1.11 -6.20 12.03
N ASN A 347 -0.14 -5.75 11.99
CA ASN A 347 -0.79 -5.31 10.76
C ASN A 347 -1.36 -3.90 10.94
N ILE A 348 -1.05 -3.00 10.02
CA ILE A 348 -1.64 -1.67 9.88
C ILE A 348 -2.34 -1.65 8.53
N TYR A 349 -3.63 -1.34 8.50
CA TYR A 349 -4.40 -1.27 7.26
C TYR A 349 -5.11 0.08 7.17
N GLY A 350 -5.32 0.59 5.95
CA GLY A 350 -6.04 1.85 5.78
C GLY A 350 -7.55 1.64 5.73
N ILE A 351 -8.27 2.65 6.21
CA ILE A 351 -9.74 2.72 6.29
C ILE A 351 -10.20 4.14 5.93
N ASP A 352 -11.51 4.34 5.79
CA ASP A 352 -12.18 5.62 5.51
C ASP A 352 -11.91 6.22 4.11
N TYR A 353 -11.46 5.41 3.15
CA TYR A 353 -11.32 5.80 1.75
C TYR A 353 -12.13 4.89 0.83
N ASP A 354 -12.85 5.51 -0.11
CA ASP A 354 -13.56 4.81 -1.19
C ASP A 354 -12.59 3.99 -2.03
N THR A 355 -12.62 2.67 -1.83
CA THR A 355 -11.66 1.75 -2.44
C THR A 355 -12.30 0.92 -3.54
N ALA A 356 -11.76 1.01 -4.76
CA ALA A 356 -12.30 0.32 -5.92
C ALA A 356 -12.31 -1.21 -5.72
N HIS A 357 -13.51 -1.77 -5.65
CA HIS A 357 -13.72 -3.18 -5.34
C HIS A 357 -14.30 -3.94 -6.54
N THR A 358 -15.39 -3.41 -7.11
CA THR A 358 -16.02 -3.93 -8.34
C THR A 358 -15.89 -2.89 -9.45
N VAL A 359 -15.66 -3.35 -10.68
CA VAL A 359 -15.57 -2.46 -11.85
C VAL A 359 -16.67 -2.76 -12.85
N CYS A 360 -17.39 -1.72 -13.28
CA CYS A 360 -18.48 -1.79 -14.24
C CYS A 360 -18.14 -1.04 -15.53
N TYR A 361 -18.29 -1.71 -16.67
CA TYR A 361 -18.06 -1.14 -18.00
C TYR A 361 -19.36 -0.93 -18.78
N GLY A 362 -19.43 0.20 -19.49
CA GLY A 362 -20.60 0.59 -20.27
C GLY A 362 -21.77 1.09 -19.43
N SER A 363 -22.92 1.28 -20.07
CA SER A 363 -24.16 1.67 -19.38
C SER A 363 -25.39 1.18 -20.16
N LYS A 364 -26.56 1.24 -19.53
CA LYS A 364 -27.83 0.95 -20.23
C LYS A 364 -28.05 1.77 -21.51
N ARG A 365 -27.49 2.98 -21.59
CA ARG A 365 -27.58 3.85 -22.77
C ARG A 365 -26.46 3.60 -23.78
N HIS A 366 -25.30 3.14 -23.31
CA HIS A 366 -24.11 2.88 -24.12
C HIS A 366 -23.54 1.51 -23.76
N PRO A 367 -24.22 0.41 -24.16
CA PRO A 367 -23.73 -0.93 -23.88
C PRO A 367 -22.52 -1.28 -24.77
N ILE A 368 -21.70 -2.20 -24.27
CA ILE A 368 -20.55 -2.78 -24.95
C ILE A 368 -21.03 -3.81 -25.95
N SER A 369 -20.82 -3.54 -27.24
CA SER A 369 -21.17 -4.44 -28.34
C SER A 369 -20.06 -5.45 -28.66
N ASN A 370 -18.80 -5.09 -28.41
CA ASN A 370 -17.63 -5.94 -28.60
C ASN A 370 -16.72 -5.86 -27.38
N LEU A 371 -16.23 -7.00 -26.88
CA LEU A 371 -15.35 -7.05 -25.71
C LEU A 371 -14.04 -6.29 -25.91
N SER A 372 -13.53 -6.17 -27.14
CA SER A 372 -12.35 -5.35 -27.39
C SER A 372 -12.57 -3.85 -27.09
N HIS A 373 -13.83 -3.39 -27.03
CA HIS A 373 -14.13 -2.02 -26.63
C HIS A 373 -13.90 -1.77 -25.14
N LEU A 374 -13.81 -2.82 -24.31
CA LEU A 374 -13.47 -2.67 -22.89
C LEU A 374 -12.14 -1.95 -22.69
N LEU A 375 -11.19 -2.19 -23.60
CA LEU A 375 -9.85 -1.58 -23.52
C LEU A 375 -9.86 -0.05 -23.66
N TYR A 376 -10.88 0.49 -24.32
CA TYR A 376 -11.05 1.92 -24.59
C TYR A 376 -12.15 2.56 -23.74
N THR A 377 -12.83 1.77 -22.90
CA THR A 377 -13.96 2.25 -22.11
C THR A 377 -13.48 2.54 -20.69
N GLN A 378 -13.89 3.70 -20.15
CA GLN A 378 -13.64 4.02 -18.75
C GLN A 378 -14.53 3.17 -17.85
N GLY A 379 -13.91 2.44 -16.92
CA GLY A 379 -14.60 1.69 -15.88
C GLY A 379 -15.24 2.62 -14.83
N LYS A 380 -16.38 2.21 -14.31
CA LYS A 380 -17.05 2.85 -13.17
C LYS A 380 -16.88 1.95 -11.95
N TYR A 381 -16.31 2.49 -10.88
CA TYR A 381 -16.01 1.72 -9.67
C TYR A 381 -17.20 1.71 -8.71
N ILE A 382 -17.43 0.54 -8.14
CA ILE A 382 -18.22 0.36 -6.94
C ILE A 382 -17.21 0.13 -5.83
N CYS A 383 -17.21 1.04 -4.86
CA CYS A 383 -16.20 1.10 -3.82
C CYS A 383 -16.69 0.45 -2.52
N VAL A 384 -15.74 -0.04 -1.74
CA VAL A 384 -15.89 -0.47 -0.34
C VAL A 384 -14.89 0.30 0.51
N ASP A 385 -14.95 0.11 1.84
CA ASP A 385 -13.98 0.72 2.75
C ASP A 385 -12.55 0.17 2.56
N GLY A 386 -11.56 1.02 2.76
CA GLY A 386 -10.15 0.70 2.60
C GLY A 386 -9.29 1.95 2.53
N ASP A 387 -8.16 1.85 1.82
CA ASP A 387 -7.16 2.92 1.71
C ASP A 387 -7.17 3.64 0.33
N GLY A 388 -8.22 3.43 -0.45
CA GLY A 388 -8.35 3.96 -1.81
C GLY A 388 -7.64 3.13 -2.88
N SER A 389 -6.90 2.06 -2.50
CA SER A 389 -6.32 1.06 -3.41
C SER A 389 -6.65 -0.38 -3.01
N VAL A 390 -6.48 -0.72 -1.74
CA VAL A 390 -6.65 -2.04 -1.14
C VAL A 390 -7.86 -2.04 -0.21
N PRO A 391 -8.87 -2.90 -0.45
CA PRO A 391 -10.00 -3.04 0.47
C PRO A 391 -9.53 -3.39 1.88
N ALA A 392 -10.14 -2.80 2.90
CA ALA A 392 -9.79 -3.07 4.30
C ALA A 392 -9.91 -4.57 4.63
N GLU A 393 -10.94 -5.24 4.11
CA GLU A 393 -11.13 -6.69 4.24
C GLU A 393 -9.92 -7.49 3.73
N SER A 394 -9.42 -7.16 2.53
CA SER A 394 -8.24 -7.80 1.94
C SER A 394 -6.99 -7.58 2.80
N ALA A 395 -6.81 -6.38 3.34
CA ALA A 395 -5.69 -6.05 4.19
C ALA A 395 -5.77 -6.70 5.58
N LYS A 396 -6.97 -6.94 6.12
CA LYS A 396 -7.18 -7.68 7.37
C LYS A 396 -7.02 -9.20 7.21
N ALA A 397 -7.26 -9.72 6.02
CA ALA A 397 -7.28 -11.16 5.72
C ALA A 397 -5.88 -11.79 5.56
N ASP A 398 -4.98 -11.46 6.49
CA ASP A 398 -3.60 -11.94 6.50
C ASP A 398 -3.45 -13.42 6.85
N GLY A 399 -4.39 -14.00 7.61
CA GLY A 399 -4.38 -15.40 8.02
C GLY A 399 -3.29 -15.78 9.03
N LEU A 400 -2.66 -14.78 9.67
CA LEU A 400 -1.58 -14.94 10.65
C LEU A 400 -2.06 -14.63 12.07
N ASP A 401 -1.32 -15.12 13.06
CA ASP A 401 -1.55 -14.80 14.47
C ASP A 401 -0.91 -13.44 14.80
N ALA A 402 -1.63 -12.35 14.49
CA ALA A 402 -1.16 -10.99 14.71
C ALA A 402 -1.30 -10.58 16.18
N VAL A 403 -0.27 -9.92 16.71
CA VAL A 403 -0.30 -9.30 18.03
C VAL A 403 -1.30 -8.14 18.06
N ALA A 404 -1.38 -7.37 16.96
CA ALA A 404 -2.35 -6.31 16.79
C ALA A 404 -2.65 -6.07 15.30
N ARG A 405 -3.88 -5.63 15.03
CA ARG A 405 -4.33 -5.11 13.73
C ARG A 405 -4.93 -3.73 13.97
N ILE A 406 -4.43 -2.70 13.30
CA ILE A 406 -4.86 -1.31 13.53
C ILE A 406 -5.29 -0.70 12.20
N GLY A 407 -6.54 -0.21 12.17
CA GLY A 407 -7.06 0.61 11.07
C GLY A 407 -6.59 2.04 11.22
N VAL A 408 -6.06 2.65 10.16
CA VAL A 408 -5.62 4.04 10.13
C VAL A 408 -6.31 4.76 8.98
N ALA A 409 -7.01 5.85 9.26
CA ALA A 409 -7.69 6.64 8.23
C ALA A 409 -6.67 7.40 7.35
N ALA A 410 -6.07 6.73 6.37
CA ALA A 410 -5.07 7.27 5.45
C ALA A 410 -5.17 6.59 4.08
N ASP A 411 -4.89 7.34 3.01
CA ASP A 411 -4.81 6.76 1.67
C ASP A 411 -3.60 5.81 1.55
N HIS A 412 -3.63 4.91 0.57
CA HIS A 412 -2.67 3.83 0.40
C HIS A 412 -1.22 4.29 0.41
N ARG A 413 -0.93 5.49 -0.12
CA ARG A 413 0.44 6.02 -0.11
C ARG A 413 0.68 6.85 1.14
N GLY A 414 -0.28 7.70 1.51
CA GLY A 414 -0.23 8.58 2.67
C GLY A 414 0.01 7.83 3.99
N ILE A 415 -0.44 6.58 4.09
CA ILE A 415 -0.27 5.74 5.29
C ILE A 415 1.20 5.53 5.69
N VAL A 416 2.14 5.51 4.73
CA VAL A 416 3.58 5.36 5.01
C VAL A 416 4.19 6.64 5.59
N CYS A 417 3.51 7.78 5.41
CA CYS A 417 3.91 9.09 5.92
C CYS A 417 3.01 9.60 7.07
N ASP A 418 2.02 8.81 7.53
CA ASP A 418 1.04 9.23 8.53
C ASP A 418 1.67 9.27 9.94
N HIS A 419 1.45 10.37 10.65
CA HIS A 419 2.00 10.58 11.99
C HIS A 419 1.52 9.55 13.03
N ARG A 420 0.29 9.03 12.91
CA ARG A 420 -0.20 7.95 13.77
C ARG A 420 0.55 6.67 13.49
N VAL A 421 0.80 6.33 12.22
CA VAL A 421 1.63 5.17 11.85
C VAL A 421 3.03 5.29 12.43
N PHE A 422 3.63 6.48 12.39
CA PHE A 422 4.91 6.74 13.05
C PHE A 422 4.87 6.45 14.55
N ARG A 423 3.85 6.90 15.28
CA ARG A 423 3.71 6.62 16.72
C ARG A 423 3.51 5.12 17.01
N ILE A 424 2.66 4.44 16.21
CA ILE A 424 2.41 3.00 16.33
C ILE A 424 3.71 2.22 16.12
N VAL A 425 4.42 2.50 15.02
CA VAL A 425 5.68 1.83 14.68
C VAL A 425 6.75 2.12 15.74
N GLN A 426 6.90 3.38 16.16
CA GLN A 426 7.85 3.76 17.21
C GLN A 426 7.62 2.96 18.51
N HIS A 427 6.35 2.83 18.91
CA HIS A 427 5.97 2.07 20.09
C HIS A 427 6.29 0.58 19.96
N TRP A 428 5.92 -0.07 18.86
CA TRP A 428 6.19 -1.50 18.63
C TRP A 428 7.67 -1.82 18.50
N LEU A 429 8.47 -0.87 18.01
CA LEU A 429 9.93 -1.00 17.93
C LEU A 429 10.64 -0.67 19.25
N HIS A 430 9.94 -0.10 20.23
CA HIS A 430 10.52 0.45 21.46
C HIS A 430 11.65 1.44 21.19
N ALA A 431 11.47 2.32 20.19
CA ALA A 431 12.47 3.27 19.73
C ALA A 431 12.19 4.70 20.22
N GLY A 432 13.25 5.51 20.38
CA GLY A 432 13.15 6.87 20.89
C GLY A 432 12.77 6.93 22.37
N GLU A 433 12.22 8.08 22.81
CA GLU A 433 11.74 8.20 24.19
C GLU A 433 10.43 7.42 24.37
N PRO A 434 10.37 6.47 25.32
CA PRO A 434 9.16 5.70 25.56
C PRO A 434 8.05 6.60 26.11
N ASP A 435 6.88 6.58 25.47
CA ASP A 435 5.65 7.13 26.02
C ASP A 435 4.92 6.01 26.79
N PRO A 436 5.00 5.99 28.14
CA PRO A 436 4.42 4.92 28.94
C PRO A 436 2.87 4.96 28.98
N PHE A 437 2.26 6.02 28.46
CA PHE A 437 0.81 6.19 28.41
C PHE A 437 0.25 5.95 27.00
N TYR A 438 1.12 5.74 26.02
CA TYR A 438 0.70 5.44 24.66
C TYR A 438 0.19 4.01 24.54
N ASP A 439 -1.07 3.89 24.17
CA ASP A 439 -1.66 2.63 23.75
C ASP A 439 -2.14 2.79 22.30
N PRO A 440 -1.52 2.10 21.33
CA PRO A 440 -1.88 2.23 19.93
C PRO A 440 -3.31 1.73 19.62
N LEU A 441 -3.91 0.92 20.50
CA LEU A 441 -5.31 0.49 20.38
C LEU A 441 -6.29 1.56 20.87
N ASN A 442 -5.80 2.53 21.67
CA ASN A 442 -6.60 3.57 22.32
C ASN A 442 -6.10 5.00 22.00
N ASP A 443 -5.31 5.18 20.93
CA ASP A 443 -4.72 6.48 20.55
C ASP A 443 -5.76 7.41 19.90
N TYR A 444 -6.75 7.83 20.68
CA TYR A 444 -7.78 8.80 20.29
C TYR A 444 -7.35 10.26 20.55
N VAL A 445 -6.17 10.48 21.14
CA VAL A 445 -5.74 11.81 21.62
C VAL A 445 -4.66 12.37 20.72
N VAL A 446 -5.07 12.94 19.60
CA VAL A 446 -4.31 14.00 18.97
C VAL A 446 -4.43 15.23 19.89
N ILE A 447 -3.42 15.49 20.73
CA ILE A 447 -3.17 16.87 21.15
C ILE A 447 -2.52 17.51 19.93
N PRO A 448 -3.24 18.35 19.15
CA PRO A 448 -2.65 18.96 17.97
C PRO A 448 -1.38 19.70 18.39
N THR A 449 -0.31 19.47 17.65
CA THR A 449 0.91 20.26 17.81
C THR A 449 0.59 21.74 17.56
N ILE A 450 1.34 22.65 18.18
CA ILE A 450 1.13 24.11 18.03
C ILE A 450 1.05 24.50 16.53
N PHE A 451 1.79 23.81 15.68
CA PHE A 451 1.80 23.97 14.23
C PHE A 451 0.45 23.59 13.55
N GLU A 452 -0.21 22.54 14.02
CA GLU A 452 -1.53 22.11 13.50
C GLU A 452 -2.64 23.04 13.96
N VAL A 453 -2.55 23.57 15.19
CA VAL A 453 -3.47 24.61 15.68
C VAL A 453 -3.37 25.87 14.82
N GLU A 454 -2.16 26.27 14.43
CA GLU A 454 -1.94 27.44 13.56
C GLU A 454 -2.47 27.21 12.13
N LYS A 455 -2.27 26.01 11.57
CA LYS A 455 -2.78 25.64 10.23
C LYS A 455 -4.30 25.49 10.18
N HIS A 456 -4.93 25.00 11.26
CA HIS A 456 -6.40 24.91 11.36
C HIS A 456 -7.06 26.28 11.53
N HIS A 457 -6.39 27.26 12.13
CA HIS A 457 -6.91 28.62 12.23
C HIS A 457 -7.09 29.31 10.88
N GLU A 458 -6.35 28.90 9.84
CA GLU A 458 -6.47 29.44 8.49
C GLU A 458 -7.61 28.83 7.65
N LYS A 459 -8.12 27.65 8.04
CA LYS A 459 -9.20 26.95 7.33
C LYS A 459 -10.42 26.82 8.24
N ARG A 460 -11.20 27.89 8.40
CA ARG A 460 -12.50 27.80 9.08
C ARG A 460 -13.58 27.24 8.17
N GLY A 461 -14.33 26.28 8.74
CA GLY A 461 -15.78 26.22 8.60
C GLY A 461 -16.36 24.98 7.94
N ASP A 462 -16.08 23.77 8.42
CA ASP A 462 -16.95 22.62 8.12
C ASP A 462 -16.97 21.58 9.26
N VAL A 463 -18.15 20.99 9.42
CA VAL A 463 -18.52 19.93 10.36
C VAL A 463 -17.60 18.72 10.19
N THR A 464 -16.91 18.32 11.25
CA THR A 464 -16.16 17.06 11.32
C THR A 464 -17.08 15.97 11.84
N SER A 465 -17.52 15.07 10.96
CA SER A 465 -18.11 13.79 11.36
C SER A 465 -17.03 12.71 11.34
N VAL A 466 -16.85 11.99 12.44
CA VAL A 466 -15.95 10.84 12.57
C VAL A 466 -16.81 9.60 12.77
N ARG A 467 -16.58 8.56 11.96
CA ARG A 467 -17.20 7.24 12.11
C ARG A 467 -16.07 6.22 12.22
N GLU A 468 -16.10 5.39 13.25
CA GLU A 468 -15.05 4.39 13.51
C GLU A 468 -15.68 3.06 13.92
N ASP A 469 -15.15 1.96 13.38
CA ASP A 469 -15.63 0.58 13.60
C ASP A 469 -14.51 -0.30 14.18
N TRP A 470 -14.82 -1.08 15.22
CA TRP A 470 -13.85 -1.87 16.00
C TRP A 470 -14.25 -3.34 16.14
N GLU A 471 -13.26 -4.23 16.28
CA GLU A 471 -13.43 -5.60 16.80
C GLU A 471 -12.53 -5.80 18.03
N ILE A 472 -13.14 -6.04 19.19
CA ILE A 472 -12.43 -6.37 20.44
C ILE A 472 -12.56 -7.87 20.70
N ILE A 473 -11.45 -8.58 20.71
CA ILE A 473 -11.40 -10.01 21.07
C ILE A 473 -11.00 -10.13 22.54
N SER A 474 -11.94 -10.49 23.40
CA SER A 474 -11.69 -10.74 24.82
C SER A 474 -11.48 -12.24 25.08
N HIS A 475 -10.43 -12.56 25.86
CA HIS A 475 -10.18 -13.92 26.33
C HIS A 475 -11.09 -14.25 27.52
N THR A 476 -12.33 -14.64 27.26
CA THR A 476 -13.19 -15.29 28.26
C THR A 476 -13.24 -16.79 28.02
N ASP A 477 -12.59 -17.56 28.90
CA ASP A 477 -12.72 -19.02 28.95
C ASP A 477 -14.09 -19.42 29.54
N GLY A 478 -14.82 -20.28 28.83
CA GLY A 478 -16.00 -20.97 29.36
C GLY A 478 -17.36 -20.30 29.14
N ASP A 479 -18.42 -20.96 29.64
CA ASP A 479 -19.87 -20.77 29.38
C ASP A 479 -20.43 -19.33 29.42
N GLU A 480 -19.66 -18.32 29.85
CA GLU A 480 -20.06 -16.90 29.82
C GLU A 480 -20.11 -16.30 28.41
N ALA A 481 -19.24 -16.74 27.48
CA ALA A 481 -19.23 -16.22 26.10
C ALA A 481 -20.54 -16.48 25.32
N LYS A 482 -21.30 -17.53 25.71
CA LYS A 482 -22.62 -17.82 25.14
C LYS A 482 -23.74 -16.92 25.68
N ARG A 483 -23.58 -16.36 26.89
CA ARG A 483 -24.58 -15.46 27.49
C ARG A 483 -24.46 -14.02 26.98
N LEU A 484 -23.27 -13.59 26.55
CA LEU A 484 -23.07 -12.24 26.00
C LEU A 484 -23.75 -12.03 24.65
N ALA A 485 -23.74 -13.04 23.77
CA ALA A 485 -24.34 -12.96 22.43
C ALA A 485 -25.88 -12.81 22.42
N GLU A 486 -26.56 -12.98 23.57
CA GLU A 486 -28.00 -12.75 23.73
C GLU A 486 -28.35 -11.36 24.29
N LEU A 487 -27.35 -10.52 24.59
CA LEU A 487 -27.58 -9.17 25.09
C LEU A 487 -27.90 -8.19 23.94
N PRO A 488 -28.88 -7.29 24.11
CA PRO A 488 -29.14 -6.25 23.12
C PRO A 488 -27.96 -5.27 23.01
N ALA A 489 -27.79 -4.66 21.83
CA ALA A 489 -26.74 -3.69 21.60
C ALA A 489 -26.80 -2.55 22.63
N MET A 490 -25.66 -2.26 23.27
CA MET A 490 -25.59 -1.19 24.27
C MET A 490 -25.26 0.12 23.57
N VAL A 491 -26.11 1.14 23.74
CA VAL A 491 -25.94 2.46 23.13
C VAL A 491 -25.63 3.49 24.22
N GLY A 492 -24.53 4.21 24.09
CA GLY A 492 -24.14 5.34 24.94
C GLY A 492 -23.99 6.62 24.13
N ALA A 493 -24.52 7.74 24.61
CA ALA A 493 -24.35 9.04 23.96
C ALA A 493 -23.71 10.04 24.92
N LEU A 494 -22.76 10.83 24.43
CA LEU A 494 -22.04 11.87 25.16
C LEU A 494 -22.15 13.19 24.39
N SER A 495 -22.40 14.29 25.12
CA SER A 495 -22.41 15.65 24.55
C SER A 495 -21.49 16.55 25.37
N ALA A 496 -20.73 17.40 24.69
CA ALA A 496 -19.88 18.40 25.32
C ALA A 496 -20.06 19.74 24.60
N SER A 497 -20.22 20.82 25.37
CA SER A 497 -20.33 22.18 24.84
C SER A 497 -19.22 23.08 25.39
N ARG A 498 -18.77 24.03 24.57
CA ARG A 498 -17.78 25.03 24.95
C ARG A 498 -18.19 26.42 24.47
N GLU A 499 -18.13 27.40 25.36
CA GLU A 499 -18.41 28.79 25.05
C GLU A 499 -17.12 29.46 24.50
N GLY A 500 -17.20 29.95 23.26
CA GLY A 500 -16.12 30.64 22.56
C GLY A 500 -15.93 32.09 23.03
N LYS A 501 -14.77 32.69 22.70
CA LYS A 501 -14.42 34.08 23.09
C LYS A 501 -15.39 35.14 22.57
N ASP A 502 -16.18 34.83 21.54
CA ASP A 502 -17.17 35.72 20.94
C ASP A 502 -18.61 35.48 21.47
N GLY A 503 -18.78 34.63 22.49
CA GLY A 503 -20.09 34.27 23.06
C GLY A 503 -20.88 33.22 22.26
N LEU A 504 -20.24 32.58 21.28
CA LEU A 504 -20.81 31.49 20.46
C LEU A 504 -20.57 30.14 21.13
N MET A 505 -21.57 29.25 21.11
CA MET A 505 -21.51 27.90 21.70
C MET A 505 -21.14 26.87 20.62
N ASP A 506 -20.05 26.13 20.83
CA ASP A 506 -19.68 24.96 20.03
C ASP A 506 -20.20 23.69 20.72
N GLU A 507 -20.86 22.79 19.99
CA GLU A 507 -21.42 21.54 20.52
C GLU A 507 -20.86 20.32 19.76
N ALA A 508 -20.35 19.33 20.51
CA ALA A 508 -19.93 18.04 19.97
C ALA A 508 -20.79 16.92 20.58
N GLN A 509 -21.26 16.00 19.73
CA GLN A 509 -22.05 14.84 20.13
C GLN A 509 -21.39 13.56 19.65
N ALA A 510 -21.32 12.54 20.49
CA ALA A 510 -20.84 11.20 20.14
C ALA A 510 -21.83 10.12 20.58
N THR A 511 -22.02 9.12 19.73
CA THR A 511 -22.83 7.91 19.98
C THR A 511 -21.93 6.69 19.84
N VAL A 512 -21.92 5.82 20.85
CA VAL A 512 -21.21 4.54 20.86
C VAL A 512 -22.25 3.43 20.88
N VAL A 513 -22.11 2.44 20.00
CA VAL A 513 -22.96 1.24 19.92
C VAL A 513 -22.05 0.02 20.07
N VAL A 514 -22.35 -0.84 21.04
CA VAL A 514 -21.61 -2.10 21.25
C VAL A 514 -22.51 -3.27 20.86
N HIS A 515 -22.09 -4.03 19.85
CA HIS A 515 -22.70 -5.26 19.38
C HIS A 515 -21.96 -6.48 20.00
N PRO A 516 -22.60 -7.25 20.88
CA PRO A 516 -22.00 -8.49 21.37
C PRO A 516 -22.03 -9.58 20.28
N GLU A 517 -20.89 -10.20 20.00
CA GLU A 517 -20.76 -11.31 19.05
C GLU A 517 -20.41 -12.64 19.74
N SER A 518 -20.63 -13.76 19.05
CA SER A 518 -20.31 -15.08 19.58
C SER A 518 -18.80 -15.32 19.65
N GLY A 519 -18.31 -15.90 20.75
CA GLY A 519 -16.91 -16.31 20.89
C GLY A 519 -15.99 -15.29 21.54
N GLY A 520 -16.52 -14.39 22.37
CA GLY A 520 -15.72 -13.36 23.09
C GLY A 520 -15.38 -12.14 22.24
N ARG A 521 -15.93 -12.05 21.03
CA ARG A 521 -15.82 -10.90 20.12
C ARG A 521 -16.89 -9.86 20.49
N GLN A 522 -16.51 -8.59 20.50
CA GLN A 522 -17.42 -7.46 20.61
C GLN A 522 -17.13 -6.51 19.46
N HIS A 523 -18.14 -6.18 18.68
CA HIS A 523 -18.06 -5.19 17.62
C HIS A 523 -18.54 -3.85 18.19
N VAL A 524 -17.76 -2.78 18.03
CA VAL A 524 -18.09 -1.44 18.55
C VAL A 524 -18.17 -0.48 17.37
N GLU A 525 -19.27 0.27 17.26
CA GLU A 525 -19.46 1.34 16.28
C GLU A 525 -19.49 2.68 17.04
N VAL A 526 -18.65 3.64 16.65
CA VAL A 526 -18.65 4.99 17.22
C VAL A 526 -18.99 6.01 16.13
N ARG A 527 -19.96 6.88 16.41
CA ARG A 527 -20.37 8.00 15.56
C ARG A 527 -20.22 9.30 16.32
N ALA A 528 -19.24 10.13 15.96
CA ALA A 528 -19.07 11.46 16.51
C ALA A 528 -19.39 12.54 15.46
N VAL A 529 -20.18 13.54 15.83
CA VAL A 529 -20.56 14.68 15.00
C VAL A 529 -20.20 15.96 15.76
N GLY A 530 -19.26 16.73 15.21
CA GLY A 530 -18.98 18.09 15.67
C GLY A 530 -19.89 19.08 14.96
N VAL A 531 -20.84 19.71 15.68
CA VAL A 531 -21.73 20.74 15.12
C VAL A 531 -21.19 22.12 15.49
N SER A 532 -20.60 22.81 14.52
CA SER A 532 -20.18 24.22 14.67
C SER A 532 -21.17 25.16 13.98
N HIS A 533 -22.27 25.56 14.62
CA HIS A 533 -23.15 26.61 14.05
C HIS A 533 -23.82 27.48 15.12
N GLY A 534 -23.33 28.72 15.23
CA GLY A 534 -24.11 29.92 15.55
C GLY A 534 -23.72 30.99 14.52
N GLY A 535 -24.70 31.47 13.74
CA GLY A 535 -24.49 32.21 12.49
C GLY A 535 -23.96 33.64 12.58
#